data_AF-A0A8J4QBS6-F1
#
_entry.id   AF-A0A8J4QBS6-F1
#
_cell.length_a   1.000
_cell.length_b   1.000
_cell.length_c   1.000
_cell.angle_alpha   90.00
_cell.angle_beta   90.00
_cell.angle_gamma   90.00
#
_symmetry.space_group_name_H-M   'P 1'
#
loop_
_entity.id
_entity.type
_entity.pdbx_description
1 polymer ?
#
loop_
_entity_poly.entity_id
_entity_poly.type
_entity_poly.pdbx_seq_one_letter_code
_entity_poly.pdbx_strand_id
1 'polypeptide(L)'
;MEYVVVAVTVAMEYVTLSVVGSEVVSWRREERERVRVKNGERERRFERMLNEMLSHSERRPRDKERRVAWLKYIEPLLSAVGLVLLAHFRRMFPLILKWMHADDDETVLLVPEWIRTILKLTWIRNTPYVGRLVDELTILYKEAAMKRAREEISTHILQILTLLQSNAKVCNIKQPGASTRMIQTWQILSHL
;
A
#
# COMPACT_ATOMS: atom_id res chain seq x y z
N MET A 1 -67.68 -22.46 0.31
CA MET A 1 -66.66 -22.88 -0.69
C MET A 1 -65.60 -21.80 -0.96
N GLU A 2 -65.88 -20.51 -0.73
CA GLU A 2 -64.94 -19.41 -1.03
C GLU A 2 -63.64 -19.42 -0.20
N TYR A 3 -63.69 -19.82 1.08
CA TYR A 3 -62.50 -19.87 1.95
C TYR A 3 -61.41 -20.84 1.47
N VAL A 4 -61.79 -21.95 0.83
CA VAL A 4 -60.83 -22.94 0.33
C VAL A 4 -60.10 -22.40 -0.90
N VAL A 5 -60.81 -21.67 -1.77
CA VAL A 5 -60.20 -21.07 -2.97
C VAL A 5 -59.21 -19.97 -2.58
N VAL A 6 -59.58 -19.09 -1.64
CA VAL A 6 -58.68 -18.03 -1.14
C VAL A 6 -57.43 -18.63 -0.46
N ALA A 7 -57.58 -19.68 0.35
CA ALA A 7 -56.44 -20.33 1.00
C ALA A 7 -55.48 -20.99 0.00
N VAL A 8 -56.00 -21.62 -1.05
CA VAL A 8 -55.17 -22.23 -2.11
C VAL A 8 -54.42 -21.16 -2.92
N THR A 9 -55.06 -20.04 -3.24
CA THR A 9 -54.40 -18.94 -3.96
C THR A 9 -53.28 -18.31 -3.14
N VAL A 10 -53.52 -18.02 -1.86
CA VAL A 10 -52.49 -17.47 -0.95
C VAL A 10 -51.34 -18.46 -0.76
N ALA A 11 -51.64 -19.76 -0.63
CA ALA A 11 -50.60 -20.79 -0.53
C ALA A 11 -49.77 -20.88 -1.83
N MET A 12 -50.40 -20.80 -3.00
CA MET A 12 -49.69 -20.78 -4.28
C MET A 12 -48.82 -19.53 -4.46
N GLU A 13 -49.30 -18.34 -4.10
CA GLU A 13 -48.49 -17.11 -4.14
C GLU A 13 -47.29 -17.19 -3.20
N TYR A 14 -47.46 -17.73 -1.99
CA TYR A 14 -46.37 -17.87 -1.02
C TYR A 14 -45.30 -18.86 -1.50
N VAL A 15 -45.72 -19.98 -2.12
CA VAL A 15 -44.80 -20.94 -2.75
C VAL A 15 -44.05 -20.28 -3.90
N THR A 16 -44.74 -19.51 -4.75
CA THR A 16 -44.13 -18.80 -5.89
C THR A 16 -43.12 -17.75 -5.42
N LEU A 17 -43.45 -16.95 -4.41
CA LEU A 17 -42.54 -15.96 -3.80
C LEU A 17 -41.34 -16.62 -3.11
N SER A 18 -41.52 -17.79 -2.50
CA SER A 18 -40.43 -18.55 -1.85
C SER A 18 -39.47 -19.16 -2.87
N VAL A 19 -39.99 -19.64 -4.01
CA VAL A 19 -39.19 -20.17 -5.13
C VAL A 19 -38.44 -19.04 -5.83
N VAL A 20 -39.11 -17.94 -6.17
CA VAL A 20 -38.46 -16.74 -6.75
C VAL A 20 -37.42 -16.15 -5.80
N GLY A 21 -37.71 -16.11 -4.49
CA GLY A 21 -36.74 -15.71 -3.47
C GLY A 21 -35.51 -16.61 -3.43
N SER A 22 -35.69 -17.92 -3.58
CA SER A 22 -34.58 -18.89 -3.62
C SER A 22 -33.73 -18.76 -4.88
N GLU A 23 -34.35 -18.53 -6.04
CA GLU A 23 -33.64 -18.28 -7.30
C GLU A 23 -32.87 -16.96 -7.29
N VAL A 24 -33.45 -15.88 -6.76
CA VAL A 24 -32.76 -14.58 -6.62
C VAL A 24 -31.57 -14.68 -5.66
N VAL A 25 -31.70 -15.43 -4.56
CA VAL A 25 -30.59 -15.70 -3.63
C VAL A 25 -29.51 -16.55 -4.30
N SER A 26 -29.90 -17.56 -5.10
CA SER A 26 -28.96 -18.40 -5.87
C SER A 26 -28.19 -17.57 -6.90
N TRP A 27 -28.90 -16.79 -7.73
CA TRP A 27 -28.31 -15.91 -8.73
C TRP A 27 -27.37 -14.88 -8.10
N ARG A 28 -27.75 -14.27 -6.97
CA ARG A 28 -26.89 -13.32 -6.25
C ARG A 28 -25.64 -14.00 -5.68
N ARG A 29 -25.72 -15.27 -5.28
CA ARG A 29 -24.56 -16.07 -4.81
C ARG A 29 -23.64 -16.41 -5.98
N GLU A 30 -24.18 -16.86 -7.11
CA GLU A 30 -23.42 -17.16 -8.32
C GLU A 30 -22.71 -15.92 -8.89
N GLU A 31 -23.40 -14.78 -8.97
CA GLU A 31 -22.79 -13.54 -9.45
C GLU A 31 -21.69 -13.05 -8.49
N ARG A 32 -21.90 -13.20 -7.17
CA ARG A 32 -20.85 -12.90 -6.18
C ARG A 32 -19.64 -13.82 -6.35
N GLU A 33 -19.84 -15.10 -6.61
CA GLU A 33 -18.74 -16.05 -6.82
C GLU A 33 -18.02 -15.77 -8.14
N ARG A 34 -18.76 -15.47 -9.22
CA ARG A 34 -18.20 -15.06 -10.51
C ARG A 34 -17.32 -13.81 -10.36
N VAL A 35 -17.81 -12.79 -9.66
CA VAL A 35 -17.05 -11.57 -9.37
C VAL A 35 -15.83 -11.89 -8.51
N ARG A 36 -15.96 -12.76 -7.51
CA ARG A 36 -14.86 -13.18 -6.64
C ARG A 36 -13.76 -13.91 -7.39
N VAL A 37 -14.10 -14.89 -8.23
CA VAL A 37 -13.14 -15.63 -9.06
C VAL A 37 -12.42 -14.69 -10.01
N LYS A 38 -13.16 -13.83 -10.71
CA LYS A 38 -12.60 -12.84 -11.64
C LYS A 38 -11.64 -11.87 -10.94
N ASN A 39 -11.99 -11.40 -9.75
CA ASN A 39 -11.11 -10.54 -8.96
C ASN A 39 -9.85 -11.30 -8.51
N GLY A 40 -9.97 -12.55 -8.05
CA GLY A 40 -8.84 -13.37 -7.64
C GLY A 40 -7.89 -13.76 -8.77
N GLU A 41 -8.37 -13.92 -10.00
CA GLU A 41 -7.52 -14.09 -11.19
C GLU A 41 -6.73 -12.82 -11.52
N ARG A 42 -7.39 -11.66 -11.45
CA ARG A 42 -6.76 -10.37 -11.68
C ARG A 42 -5.68 -10.07 -10.63
N GLU A 43 -5.97 -10.29 -9.36
CA GLU A 43 -5.00 -10.13 -8.26
C GLU A 43 -3.80 -11.04 -8.45
N ARG A 44 -4.00 -12.32 -8.77
CA ARG A 44 -2.91 -13.27 -9.06
C ARG A 44 -2.06 -12.88 -10.28
N ARG A 45 -2.63 -12.19 -11.27
CA ARG A 45 -1.87 -11.68 -12.41
C ARG A 45 -0.98 -10.51 -11.98
N PHE A 46 -1.51 -9.58 -11.20
CA PHE A 46 -0.74 -8.45 -10.69
C PHE A 46 0.36 -8.88 -9.72
N GLU A 47 0.08 -9.83 -8.84
CA GLU A 47 1.06 -10.39 -7.91
C GLU A 47 2.22 -11.08 -8.66
N ARG A 48 1.92 -11.86 -9.71
CA ARG A 48 2.95 -12.45 -10.58
C ARG A 48 3.82 -11.39 -11.24
N MET A 49 3.20 -10.37 -11.83
CA MET A 49 3.93 -9.28 -12.47
C MET A 49 4.81 -8.50 -11.48
N LEU A 50 4.29 -8.22 -10.27
CA LEU A 50 5.07 -7.57 -9.21
C LEU A 50 6.27 -8.43 -8.79
N ASN A 51 6.08 -9.74 -8.61
CA ASN A 51 7.17 -10.65 -8.27
C ASN A 51 8.25 -10.72 -9.35
N GLU A 52 7.86 -10.73 -10.63
CA GLU A 52 8.80 -10.68 -11.75
C GLU A 52 9.58 -9.36 -11.76
N MET A 53 8.90 -8.22 -11.66
CA MET A 53 9.55 -6.91 -11.63
C MET A 53 10.51 -6.77 -10.45
N LEU A 54 10.11 -7.21 -9.26
CA LEU A 54 10.99 -7.22 -8.08
C LEU A 54 12.21 -8.13 -8.29
N SER A 55 12.02 -9.32 -8.85
CA SER A 55 13.13 -10.25 -9.11
C SER A 55 14.14 -9.67 -10.11
N HIS A 56 13.69 -8.90 -11.11
CA HIS A 56 14.59 -8.18 -12.02
C HIS A 56 15.37 -7.08 -11.32
N SER A 57 14.70 -6.31 -10.45
CA SER A 57 15.33 -5.24 -9.66
C SER A 57 16.35 -5.79 -8.64
N GLU A 58 16.07 -6.95 -8.04
CA GLU A 58 16.98 -7.62 -7.09
C GLU A 58 18.24 -8.17 -7.77
N ARG A 59 18.14 -8.63 -9.02
CA ARG A 59 19.29 -9.15 -9.78
C ARG A 59 20.28 -8.04 -10.16
N ARG A 60 19.78 -6.83 -10.46
CA ARG A 60 20.61 -5.71 -10.91
C ARG A 60 20.25 -4.40 -10.18
N PRO A 61 20.46 -4.33 -8.86
CA PRO A 61 20.02 -3.19 -8.06
C PRO A 61 20.84 -1.91 -8.31
N ARG A 62 22.03 -2.03 -8.92
CA ARG A 62 22.93 -0.91 -9.23
C ARG A 62 22.75 -0.31 -10.63
N ASP A 63 21.91 -0.92 -11.47
CA ASP A 63 21.60 -0.42 -12.81
C ASP A 63 20.67 0.81 -12.73
N LYS A 64 21.20 1.99 -13.10
CA LYS A 64 20.49 3.27 -12.98
C LYS A 64 19.21 3.29 -13.79
N GLU A 65 19.26 2.93 -15.06
CA GLU A 65 18.12 2.99 -15.97
C GLU A 65 16.98 2.10 -15.46
N ARG A 66 17.32 0.90 -14.95
CA ARG A 66 16.34 -0.01 -14.36
C ARG A 66 15.71 0.54 -13.10
N ARG A 67 16.49 1.14 -12.18
CA ARG A 67 15.94 1.77 -10.97
C ARG A 67 14.95 2.87 -11.33
N VAL A 68 15.36 3.78 -12.19
CA VAL A 68 14.56 4.94 -12.60
C VAL A 68 13.28 4.48 -13.31
N ALA A 69 13.39 3.55 -14.27
CA ALA A 69 12.21 3.00 -14.94
C ALA A 69 11.26 2.33 -13.96
N TRP A 70 11.80 1.55 -13.01
CA TRP A 70 10.98 0.89 -12.00
C TRP A 70 10.26 1.92 -11.12
N LEU A 71 10.96 2.93 -10.60
CA LEU A 71 10.37 3.96 -9.75
C LEU A 71 9.29 4.78 -10.47
N LYS A 72 9.47 5.08 -11.76
CA LYS A 72 8.51 5.85 -12.56
C LYS A 72 7.22 5.08 -12.90
N TYR A 73 7.30 3.77 -13.16
CA TYR A 73 6.18 3.02 -13.74
C TYR A 73 5.48 2.05 -12.81
N ILE A 74 6.00 1.81 -11.60
CA ILE A 74 5.44 0.80 -10.70
C ILE A 74 4.15 1.26 -9.99
N GLU A 75 3.90 2.57 -9.83
CA GLU A 75 2.78 3.10 -9.05
C GLU A 75 1.39 2.55 -9.44
N PRO A 76 1.01 2.47 -10.73
CA PRO A 76 -0.27 1.87 -11.10
C PRO A 76 -0.38 0.40 -10.69
N LEU A 77 0.73 -0.34 -10.73
CA LEU A 77 0.78 -1.74 -10.29
C LEU A 77 0.58 -1.84 -8.77
N LEU A 78 1.22 -0.99 -7.98
CA LEU A 78 1.04 -0.97 -6.52
C LEU A 78 -0.40 -0.64 -6.15
N SER A 79 -1.00 0.34 -6.83
CA SER A 79 -2.39 0.74 -6.62
C SER A 79 -3.37 -0.40 -6.92
N ALA A 80 -3.07 -1.22 -7.94
CA ALA A 80 -3.85 -2.40 -8.30
C ALA A 80 -3.68 -3.58 -7.32
N VAL A 81 -2.50 -3.72 -6.70
CA VAL A 81 -2.20 -4.78 -5.71
C VAL A 81 -2.74 -4.45 -4.31
N GLY A 82 -2.74 -3.17 -3.93
CA GLY A 82 -3.32 -2.69 -2.67
C GLY A 82 -2.66 -3.31 -1.43
N LEU A 83 -3.45 -3.78 -0.45
CA LEU A 83 -2.95 -4.29 0.83
C LEU A 83 -2.06 -5.52 0.72
N VAL A 84 -2.18 -6.32 -0.36
CA VAL A 84 -1.30 -7.47 -0.62
C VAL A 84 0.16 -7.04 -0.73
N LEU A 85 0.41 -5.75 -1.03
CA LEU A 85 1.75 -5.17 -1.07
C LEU A 85 2.53 -5.35 0.24
N LEU A 86 1.84 -5.41 1.38
CA LEU A 86 2.45 -5.65 2.70
C LEU A 86 3.26 -6.96 2.74
N ALA A 87 2.81 -8.00 2.03
CA ALA A 87 3.51 -9.29 1.96
C ALA A 87 4.88 -9.16 1.26
N HIS A 88 5.03 -8.18 0.37
CA HIS A 88 6.26 -7.93 -0.39
C HIS A 88 7.19 -6.93 0.28
N PHE A 89 6.82 -6.33 1.42
CA PHE A 89 7.62 -5.32 2.11
C PHE A 89 9.02 -5.83 2.46
N ARG A 90 9.13 -7.11 2.84
CA ARG A 90 10.41 -7.73 3.15
C ARG A 90 11.41 -7.68 1.99
N ARG A 91 10.94 -7.67 0.75
CA ARG A 91 11.76 -7.59 -0.47
C ARG A 91 11.94 -6.16 -0.94
N MET A 92 10.87 -5.36 -0.87
CA MET A 92 10.89 -3.97 -1.33
C MET A 92 11.72 -3.05 -0.44
N PHE A 93 11.52 -3.09 0.88
CA PHE A 93 12.19 -2.14 1.79
C PHE A 93 13.72 -2.17 1.67
N PRO A 94 14.39 -3.33 1.64
CA PRO A 94 15.85 -3.36 1.44
C PRO A 94 16.31 -2.72 0.12
N LEU A 95 15.53 -2.86 -0.96
CA LEU A 95 15.83 -2.21 -2.24
C LEU A 95 15.67 -0.69 -2.15
N ILE A 96 14.57 -0.22 -1.54
CA ILE A 96 14.32 1.21 -1.32
C ILE A 96 15.45 1.84 -0.54
N LEU A 97 15.80 1.25 0.61
CA LEU A 97 16.85 1.79 1.47
C LEU A 97 18.19 1.82 0.74
N LYS A 98 18.46 0.81 -0.09
CA LYS A 98 19.66 0.80 -0.94
C LYS A 98 19.65 1.90 -2.00
N TRP A 99 18.50 2.19 -2.60
CA TRP A 99 18.36 3.21 -3.64
C TRP A 99 18.32 4.63 -3.08
N MET A 100 17.93 4.79 -1.81
CA MET A 100 17.93 6.06 -1.09
C MET A 100 19.31 6.73 -1.07
N HIS A 101 20.37 5.91 -0.98
CA HIS A 101 21.77 6.36 -0.99
C HIS A 101 22.46 6.07 -2.33
N ALA A 102 21.71 6.04 -3.44
CA ALA A 102 22.32 5.93 -4.75
C ALA A 102 23.10 7.22 -5.10
N ASP A 103 24.17 7.07 -5.88
CA ASP A 103 25.03 8.20 -6.29
C ASP A 103 24.34 9.18 -7.25
N ASP A 104 23.22 8.78 -7.86
CA ASP A 104 22.50 9.59 -8.83
C ASP A 104 21.33 10.37 -8.21
N ASP A 105 21.30 11.68 -8.48
CA ASP A 105 20.30 12.60 -7.93
C ASP A 105 18.86 12.27 -8.38
N GLU A 106 18.70 11.70 -9.58
CA GLU A 106 17.39 11.29 -10.10
C GLU A 106 16.76 10.17 -9.25
N THR A 107 17.50 9.10 -8.93
CA THR A 107 17.01 8.04 -8.04
C THR A 107 16.73 8.61 -6.65
N VAL A 108 17.59 9.48 -6.13
CA VAL A 108 17.46 10.05 -4.78
C VAL A 108 16.23 10.96 -4.66
N LEU A 109 15.80 11.60 -5.74
CA LEU A 109 14.55 12.38 -5.76
C LEU A 109 13.31 11.49 -5.87
N LEU A 110 13.36 10.44 -6.69
CA LEU A 110 12.23 9.55 -6.93
C LEU A 110 11.93 8.62 -5.74
N VAL A 111 12.96 8.20 -4.99
CA VAL A 111 12.79 7.25 -3.87
C VAL A 111 11.90 7.82 -2.74
N PRO A 112 12.09 9.05 -2.26
CA PRO A 112 11.19 9.70 -1.29
C PRO A 112 9.75 9.79 -1.76
N GLU A 113 9.52 10.21 -3.01
CA GLU A 113 8.18 10.25 -3.60
C GLU A 113 7.54 8.86 -3.58
N TRP A 114 8.32 7.84 -3.93
CA TRP A 114 7.88 6.46 -3.95
C TRP A 114 7.49 5.94 -2.56
N ILE A 115 8.30 6.23 -1.54
CA ILE A 115 8.01 5.91 -0.14
C ILE A 115 6.70 6.54 0.30
N ARG A 116 6.48 7.81 -0.06
CA ARG A 116 5.23 8.52 0.25
C ARG A 116 4.03 7.82 -0.37
N THR A 117 4.13 7.35 -1.62
CA THR A 117 3.06 6.60 -2.29
C THR A 117 2.77 5.26 -1.60
N ILE A 118 3.80 4.48 -1.27
CA ILE A 118 3.60 3.22 -0.50
C ILE A 118 2.90 3.50 0.82
N LEU A 119 3.36 4.52 1.56
CA LEU A 119 2.81 4.88 2.86
C LEU A 119 1.33 5.28 2.76
N LYS A 120 0.94 5.99 1.70
CA LYS A 120 -0.46 6.31 1.40
C LYS A 120 -1.28 5.06 1.05
N LEU A 121 -0.74 4.16 0.22
CA LEU A 121 -1.46 2.98 -0.29
C LEU A 121 -1.68 1.90 0.79
N THR A 122 -0.74 1.75 1.71
CA THR A 122 -0.74 0.61 2.65
C THR A 122 -1.16 0.97 4.06
N TRP A 123 -1.32 2.26 4.37
CA TRP A 123 -1.64 2.77 5.72
C TRP A 123 -0.76 2.07 6.78
N ILE A 124 0.57 2.17 6.63
CA ILE A 124 1.52 1.40 7.43
C ILE A 124 1.36 1.74 8.92
N ARG A 125 0.70 0.86 9.67
CA ARG A 125 0.72 0.84 11.13
C ARG A 125 1.97 0.11 11.58
N ASN A 126 2.98 0.86 12.04
CA ASN A 126 4.07 0.34 12.87
C ASN A 126 4.73 -0.96 12.36
N THR A 127 5.15 -1.00 11.10
CA THR A 127 5.98 -2.12 10.62
C THR A 127 7.39 -2.02 11.19
N PRO A 128 8.13 -3.13 11.39
CA PRO A 128 9.50 -3.11 11.90
C PRO A 128 10.46 -2.28 11.02
N TYR A 129 10.06 -1.98 9.79
CA TYR A 129 10.81 -1.14 8.85
C TYR A 129 10.70 0.36 9.11
N VAL A 130 9.68 0.84 9.86
CA VAL A 130 9.46 2.29 10.07
C VAL A 130 10.61 2.91 10.85
N GLY A 131 11.10 2.25 11.90
CA GLY A 131 12.22 2.76 12.69
C GLY A 131 13.46 2.96 11.83
N ARG A 132 13.82 1.92 11.06
CA ARG A 132 14.95 2.00 10.11
C ARG A 132 14.72 3.04 9.03
N LEU A 133 13.50 3.16 8.50
CA LEU A 133 13.17 4.17 7.49
C LEU A 133 13.42 5.59 8.03
N VAL A 134 13.03 5.87 9.28
CA VAL A 134 13.24 7.18 9.91
C VAL A 134 14.73 7.47 10.10
N ASP A 135 15.50 6.47 10.52
CA ASP A 135 16.96 6.59 10.68
C ASP A 135 17.62 6.93 9.31
N GLU A 136 17.27 6.19 8.25
CA GLU A 136 17.84 6.37 6.91
C GLU A 136 17.39 7.70 6.27
N LEU A 137 16.13 8.13 6.48
CA LEU A 137 15.65 9.46 6.07
C LEU A 137 16.40 10.59 6.76
N THR A 138 16.80 10.39 8.03
CA THR A 138 17.59 11.39 8.77
C THR A 138 19.01 11.48 8.23
N ILE A 139 19.61 10.35 7.83
CA ILE A 139 20.90 10.32 7.14
C ILE A 139 20.77 11.03 5.80
N LEU A 140 19.75 10.69 5.01
CA LEU A 140 19.51 11.32 3.71
C LEU A 140 19.32 12.83 3.84
N TYR A 141 18.61 13.31 4.87
CA TYR A 141 18.45 14.75 5.12
C TYR A 141 19.80 15.47 5.32
N LYS A 142 20.72 14.82 6.05
CA LYS A 142 22.08 15.34 6.25
C LYS A 142 22.90 15.30 4.96
N GLU A 143 22.82 14.22 4.19
CA GLU A 143 23.50 14.08 2.89
C GLU A 143 22.98 15.07 1.85
N ALA A 144 21.66 15.31 1.84
CA ALA A 144 20.99 16.24 0.93
C ALA A 144 21.44 17.69 1.13
N ALA A 145 21.95 18.06 2.31
CA ALA A 145 22.53 19.38 2.55
C ALA A 145 23.69 19.71 1.58
N MET A 146 24.37 18.68 1.05
CA MET A 146 25.47 18.81 0.10
C MET A 146 25.03 18.68 -1.36
N LYS A 147 23.74 18.40 -1.64
CA LYS A 147 23.22 18.15 -2.99
C LYS A 147 22.57 19.39 -3.59
N ARG A 148 22.56 19.48 -4.94
CA ARG A 148 21.91 20.58 -5.67
C ARG A 148 20.39 20.59 -5.49
N ALA A 149 19.77 19.42 -5.36
CA ALA A 149 18.34 19.26 -5.17
C ALA A 149 17.90 19.27 -3.68
N ARG A 150 18.66 19.97 -2.81
CA ARG A 150 18.46 19.99 -1.36
C ARG A 150 17.02 20.30 -0.96
N GLU A 151 16.44 21.38 -1.49
CA GLU A 151 15.12 21.87 -1.07
C GLU A 151 14.01 20.87 -1.41
N GLU A 152 14.08 20.28 -2.60
CA GLU A 152 13.14 19.26 -3.04
C GLU A 152 13.25 18.00 -2.16
N ILE A 153 14.46 17.50 -1.95
CA ILE A 153 14.69 16.30 -1.13
C ILE A 153 14.20 16.55 0.30
N SER A 154 14.56 17.68 0.91
CA SER A 154 14.11 18.05 2.26
C SER A 154 12.59 18.14 2.37
N THR A 155 11.93 18.76 1.37
CA THR A 155 10.47 18.88 1.36
C THR A 155 9.80 17.51 1.31
N HIS A 156 10.30 16.59 0.47
CA HIS A 156 9.77 15.23 0.40
C HIS A 156 9.98 14.46 1.71
N ILE A 157 11.16 14.57 2.33
CA ILE A 157 11.46 13.93 3.62
C ILE A 157 10.49 14.44 4.70
N LEU A 158 10.31 15.76 4.83
CA LEU A 158 9.40 16.35 5.81
C LEU A 158 7.95 15.91 5.60
N GLN A 159 7.49 15.82 4.34
CA GLN A 159 6.16 15.30 4.02
C GLN A 159 5.99 13.83 4.44
N ILE A 160 6.99 12.99 4.20
CA ILE A 160 6.98 11.58 4.62
C ILE A 160 6.92 11.46 6.14
N LEU A 161 7.77 12.22 6.84
CA LEU A 161 7.77 12.25 8.29
C LEU A 161 6.40 12.70 8.83
N THR A 162 5.76 13.69 8.19
CA THR A 162 4.46 14.23 8.62
C THR A 162 3.37 13.19 8.44
N LEU A 163 3.42 12.47 7.32
CA LEU A 163 2.53 11.36 7.04
C LEU A 163 2.69 10.24 8.09
N LEU A 164 3.92 9.85 8.41
CA LEU A 164 4.22 8.87 9.46
C LEU A 164 3.69 9.31 10.83
N GLN A 165 3.89 10.58 11.20
CA GLN A 165 3.42 11.12 12.47
C GLN A 165 1.88 11.14 12.55
N SER A 166 1.21 11.56 11.48
CA SER A 166 -0.26 11.59 11.43
C SER A 166 -0.84 10.17 11.59
N ASN A 167 -0.27 9.19 10.90
CA ASN A 167 -0.69 7.79 10.99
C ASN A 167 -0.41 7.19 12.37
N ALA A 168 0.69 7.58 13.02
CA ALA A 168 1.01 7.17 14.39
C ALA A 168 0.05 7.79 15.43
N LYS A 169 -0.34 9.06 15.28
CA LYS A 169 -1.28 9.74 16.19
C LYS A 169 -2.70 9.15 16.12
N VAL A 170 -3.16 8.79 14.91
CA VAL A 170 -4.46 8.14 14.69
C VAL A 170 -4.52 6.76 15.34
N CYS A 171 -3.38 6.07 15.44
CA CYS A 171 -3.25 4.81 16.16
C CYS A 171 -2.73 5.06 17.58
N ASN A 172 -3.60 5.44 18.52
CA ASN A 172 -3.30 5.55 19.95
C ASN A 172 -2.93 4.18 20.56
N ILE A 173 -1.78 3.63 20.17
CA ILE A 173 -1.19 2.41 20.69
C ILE A 173 0.12 2.81 21.35
N LYS A 174 0.11 2.81 22.68
CA LYS A 174 1.28 2.91 23.55
C LYS A 174 2.27 1.81 23.16
N GLN A 175 3.29 2.13 22.36
CA GLN A 175 4.54 1.37 22.34
C GLN A 175 5.69 2.28 22.78
N PRO A 176 6.35 2.00 23.93
CA PRO A 176 7.25 2.94 24.59
C PRO A 176 8.64 3.12 23.93
N GLY A 177 8.92 2.48 22.78
CA GLY A 177 10.26 2.49 22.16
C GLY A 177 10.37 3.23 20.83
N ALA A 178 9.43 3.01 19.89
CA ALA A 178 9.52 3.55 18.53
C ALA A 178 8.93 4.98 18.41
N SER A 179 7.89 5.26 19.19
CA SER A 179 7.25 6.58 19.22
C SER A 179 8.18 7.65 19.79
N THR A 180 8.91 7.33 20.87
CA THR A 180 9.85 8.25 21.53
C THR A 180 11.01 8.64 20.61
N ARG A 181 11.55 7.69 19.85
CA ARG A 181 12.63 7.97 18.88
C ARG A 181 12.13 8.87 17.74
N MET A 182 11.00 8.54 17.12
CA MET A 182 10.40 9.39 16.07
C MET A 182 10.10 10.81 16.58
N ILE A 183 9.57 10.96 17.79
CA ILE A 183 9.27 12.28 18.38
C ILE A 183 10.56 13.08 18.64
N GLN A 184 11.61 12.43 19.12
CA GLN A 184 12.92 13.07 19.33
C GLN A 184 13.58 13.49 18.02
N THR A 185 13.59 12.65 16.98
CA THR A 185 14.12 13.02 15.66
C THR A 185 13.32 14.16 15.04
N TRP A 186 12.00 14.19 15.28
CA TRP A 186 11.13 15.28 14.87
C TRP A 186 11.42 16.60 15.56
N GLN A 187 11.61 16.62 16.87
CA GLN A 187 11.97 17.86 17.60
C GLN A 187 13.31 18.42 17.12
N ILE A 188 14.27 17.55 16.80
CA ILE A 188 15.57 17.97 16.26
C ILE A 188 15.42 18.56 14.85
N LEU A 189 14.59 17.96 13.99
CA LEU A 189 14.40 18.42 12.61
C LEU A 189 13.44 19.61 12.48
N SER A 190 12.56 19.87 13.46
CA SER A 190 11.67 21.04 13.46
C SER A 190 12.32 22.34 13.95
N HIS A 191 13.52 22.24 14.53
CA HIS A 191 14.29 23.37 15.06
C HIS A 191 15.55 23.69 14.21
N LEU A 192 15.73 23.00 13.07
CA LEU A 192 16.77 23.23 12.06
C LEU A 192 16.16 23.80 10.78
#